data_AF-A0A931FXW9-F1
#
_entry.id   AF-A0A931FXW9-F1
#
_cell.length_a   1.000
_cell.length_b   1.000
_cell.length_c   1.000
_cell.angle_alpha   90.00
_cell.angle_beta   90.00
_cell.angle_gamma   90.00
#
_symmetry.space_group_name_H-M   'P 1'
#
loop_
_entity.id
_entity.type
_entity.pdbx_description
1 polymer ?
#
loop_
_entity_poly.entity_id
_entity_poly.type
_entity_poly.pdbx_seq_one_letter_code
_entity_poly.pdbx_strand_id
1 'polypeptide(L)'
;MHNFGFALSGAWQVLLAGLALGAGLPILFALGIRSLAWGAGEASVNPSGVTAPGPRRPLGTATGYLLFAVVVLGVVLGITFIVAGGFGYKMSFEHIYPTFIAK
;
A
#
# COMPACT_ATOMS: atom_id res chain seq x y z
N MET A 1 13.14 -31.36 23.31
CA MET A 1 13.60 -30.52 22.18
C MET A 1 12.49 -30.20 21.14
N HIS A 2 11.20 -30.37 21.44
CA HIS A 2 10.10 -30.04 20.51
C HIS A 2 9.72 -28.54 20.46
N ASN A 3 10.00 -27.77 21.51
CA ASN A 3 9.60 -26.37 21.61
C ASN A 3 10.26 -25.48 20.56
N PHE A 4 11.47 -25.83 20.12
CA PHE A 4 12.20 -25.10 19.08
C PHE A 4 11.54 -25.23 17.70
N GLY A 5 10.98 -26.41 17.38
CA GLY A 5 10.27 -26.64 16.13
C GLY A 5 8.97 -25.84 16.03
N PHE A 6 8.21 -25.78 17.13
CA PHE A 6 7.00 -24.94 17.21
C PHE A 6 7.31 -23.44 17.18
N ALA A 7 8.39 -23.01 17.84
CA ALA A 7 8.82 -21.62 17.79
C ALA A 7 9.20 -21.20 16.37
N LEU A 8 9.92 -22.05 15.62
CA LEU A 8 10.30 -21.75 14.24
C LEU A 8 9.08 -21.73 13.30
N SER A 9 8.13 -22.64 13.48
CA SER A 9 6.92 -22.66 12.64
C SER A 9 6.05 -21.41 12.85
N GLY A 10 5.87 -20.98 14.11
CA GLY A 10 5.17 -19.75 14.42
C GLY A 10 5.92 -18.50 13.94
N ALA A 11 7.24 -18.46 14.13
CA ALA A 11 8.07 -17.32 13.72
C ALA A 11 8.01 -17.07 12.20
N TRP A 12 8.06 -18.12 11.37
CA TRP A 12 7.97 -17.96 9.92
C TRP A 12 6.59 -17.45 9.47
N GLN A 13 5.50 -17.92 10.10
CA GLN A 13 4.14 -17.45 9.80
C GLN A 13 3.98 -15.96 10.14
N VAL A 14 4.47 -15.54 11.32
CA VAL A 14 4.45 -14.14 11.74
C VAL A 14 5.34 -13.28 10.85
N LEU A 15 6.51 -13.77 10.46
CA LEU A 15 7.40 -13.07 9.51
C LEU A 15 6.70 -12.84 8.18
N LEU A 16 6.07 -13.87 7.61
CA LEU A 16 5.33 -13.74 6.36
C LEU A 16 4.16 -12.76 6.47
N ALA A 17 3.38 -12.86 7.55
CA ALA A 17 2.27 -11.94 7.80
C ALA A 17 2.78 -10.49 7.98
N GLY A 18 3.85 -10.30 8.76
CA GLY A 18 4.46 -8.99 8.99
C GLY A 18 5.09 -8.40 7.74
N LEU A 19 5.71 -9.22 6.88
CA LEU A 19 6.25 -8.77 5.60
C LEU A 19 5.13 -8.41 4.61
N ALA A 20 4.10 -9.26 4.51
CA ALA A 20 2.98 -9.00 3.60
C ALA A 20 2.18 -7.77 4.03
N LEU A 21 1.81 -7.66 5.31
CA LEU A 21 1.00 -6.55 5.82
C LEU A 21 1.83 -5.28 6.06
N GLY A 22 3.08 -5.43 6.49
CA GLY A 22 3.97 -4.32 6.78
C GLY A 22 4.64 -3.74 5.54
N ALA A 23 5.24 -4.59 4.69
CA ALA A 23 5.95 -4.15 3.48
C ALA A 23 5.07 -4.10 2.22
N GLY A 24 3.90 -4.75 2.21
CA GLY A 24 2.99 -4.69 1.07
C GLY A 24 2.54 -3.27 0.72
N LEU A 25 2.19 -2.47 1.73
CA LEU A 25 1.75 -1.09 1.52
C LEU A 25 2.89 -0.17 1.02
N PRO A 26 4.11 -0.22 1.59
CA PRO A 26 5.29 0.43 1.01
C PRO A 26 5.58 0.05 -0.44
N ILE A 27 5.39 -1.22 -0.83
CA ILE A 27 5.58 -1.66 -2.22
C ILE A 27 4.57 -0.96 -3.15
N LEU A 28 3.29 -0.91 -2.78
CA LEU A 28 2.27 -0.21 -3.56
C LEU A 28 2.58 1.29 -3.68
N PHE A 29 3.04 1.92 -2.60
CA PHE A 29 3.48 3.32 -2.62
C PHE A 29 4.64 3.54 -3.59
N ALA A 30 5.66 2.68 -3.54
CA ALA A 30 6.82 2.75 -4.45
C ALA A 30 6.41 2.56 -5.92
N LEU A 31 5.50 1.63 -6.20
CA LEU A 31 4.91 1.46 -7.53
C LEU A 31 4.12 2.70 -7.97
N GLY A 32 3.42 3.37 -7.06
CA GLY A 32 2.72 4.63 -7.32
C GLY A 32 3.68 5.73 -7.75
N ILE A 33 4.77 5.93 -7.01
CA ILE A 33 5.85 6.88 -7.35
C ILE A 33 6.45 6.54 -8.72
N ARG A 34 6.75 5.25 -8.96
CA ARG A 34 7.31 4.79 -10.25
C ARG A 34 6.35 5.08 -11.41
N SER A 35 5.05 4.85 -11.21
CA SER A 35 4.02 5.10 -12.21
C SER A 35 3.87 6.60 -12.52
N LEU A 36 3.92 7.44 -11.48
CA LEU A 36 3.88 8.90 -11.63
C LEU A 36 5.13 9.44 -12.36
N ALA A 37 6.31 8.92 -12.04
CA ALA A 37 7.55 9.27 -12.73
C ALA A 37 7.50 8.91 -14.22
N TRP A 38 6.97 7.74 -14.54
CA TRP A 38 6.72 7.32 -15.93
C TRP A 38 5.65 8.20 -16.62
N GLY A 39 4.62 8.61 -15.87
CA GLY A 39 3.57 9.52 -16.31
C GLY A 39 4.05 10.92 -16.66
N ALA A 40 5.03 11.43 -15.91
CA ALA A 40 5.60 12.77 -16.09
C ALA A 40 6.35 12.94 -17.43
N GLY A 41 6.79 11.84 -18.04
CA GLY A 41 7.61 11.85 -19.24
C GLY A 41 9.09 12.06 -18.92
N GLU A 42 9.97 11.41 -19.69
CA GLU A 42 11.42 11.58 -19.53
C GLU A 42 11.87 12.89 -20.18
N ALA A 43 12.74 13.63 -19.52
CA ALA A 43 13.34 14.83 -20.10
C ALA A 43 14.28 14.43 -21.24
N SER A 44 14.09 15.02 -22.42
CA SER A 44 14.98 14.80 -23.57
C SER A 44 15.60 16.12 -24.02
N VAL A 45 16.84 16.03 -24.53
CA VAL A 45 17.52 17.16 -25.15
C VAL A 45 17.05 17.24 -26.58
N ASN A 46 16.40 18.34 -26.94
CA ASN A 46 15.96 18.57 -28.31
C ASN A 46 17.16 18.95 -29.20
N PRO A 47 17.02 18.96 -30.55
CA PRO A 47 18.13 19.27 -31.47
C PRO A 47 18.79 20.65 -31.24
N SER A 48 18.10 21.57 -30.56
CA SER A 48 18.61 22.89 -30.16
C SER A 48 19.40 22.90 -28.84
N GLY A 49 19.62 21.74 -28.20
CA GLY A 49 20.36 21.64 -26.93
C GLY A 49 19.56 22.06 -25.69
N VAL A 50 18.24 22.27 -25.83
CA VAL A 50 17.34 22.67 -24.75
C VAL A 50 16.69 21.42 -24.16
N THR A 51 16.73 21.29 -22.83
CA THR A 51 16.03 20.22 -22.13
C THR A 51 14.53 20.48 -22.15
N ALA A 52 13.77 19.61 -22.80
CA ALA A 52 12.31 19.69 -22.83
C ALA A 52 11.69 18.48 -22.10
N PRO A 53 10.59 18.66 -21.34
CA PRO A 53 9.83 17.54 -20.80
C PRO A 53 9.31 16.68 -21.95
N GLY A 54 9.49 15.36 -21.85
CA GLY A 54 8.93 14.42 -22.82
C GLY A 54 7.39 14.39 -22.80
N PRO A 55 6.77 13.63 -23.73
CA PRO A 55 5.33 13.51 -23.80
C PRO A 55 4.75 12.94 -22.50
N ARG A 56 3.82 13.69 -21.89
CA ARG A 56 3.11 13.23 -20.69
C ARG A 56 2.25 12.01 -21.01
N ARG A 57 2.28 11.02 -20.11
CA ARG A 57 1.52 9.78 -20.22
C ARG A 57 0.44 9.78 -19.14
N PRO A 58 -0.78 10.29 -19.44
CA PRO A 58 -1.83 10.47 -18.42
C PRO A 58 -2.22 9.15 -17.73
N LEU A 59 -2.09 8.02 -18.43
CA LEU A 59 -2.30 6.68 -17.87
C LEU A 59 -1.34 6.34 -16.71
N GLY A 60 -0.08 6.78 -16.79
CA GLY A 60 0.89 6.57 -15.72
C GLY A 60 0.54 7.40 -14.47
N THR A 61 0.18 8.65 -14.69
CA THR A 61 -0.29 9.52 -13.60
C THR A 61 -1.56 8.99 -12.94
N ALA A 62 -2.55 8.55 -13.73
CA ALA A 62 -3.80 7.98 -13.22
C ALA A 62 -3.55 6.71 -12.39
N THR A 63 -2.71 5.79 -12.90
CA THR A 63 -2.34 4.57 -12.19
C THR A 63 -1.61 4.89 -10.87
N GLY A 64 -0.72 5.88 -10.87
CA GLY A 64 -0.04 6.34 -9.66
C GLY A 64 -1.02 6.81 -8.58
N TYR A 65 -1.98 7.66 -8.95
CA TYR A 65 -3.01 8.12 -8.02
C TYR A 65 -3.91 7.00 -7.50
N LEU A 66 -4.27 6.03 -8.35
CA LEU A 66 -5.03 4.86 -7.92
C LEU A 66 -4.27 4.05 -6.86
N LEU A 67 -2.96 3.83 -7.06
CA LEU A 67 -2.13 3.12 -6.08
C LEU A 67 -2.04 3.89 -4.75
N PHE A 68 -1.90 5.21 -4.79
CA PHE A 68 -1.93 6.01 -3.56
C PHE A 68 -3.28 5.97 -2.86
N ALA A 69 -4.39 5.98 -3.60
CA ALA A 69 -5.71 5.85 -3.01
C ALA A 69 -5.86 4.52 -2.25
N VAL A 70 -5.39 3.41 -2.83
CA VAL A 70 -5.35 2.09 -2.16
C VAL A 70 -4.49 2.14 -0.90
N VAL A 71 -3.33 2.79 -0.95
CA VAL A 71 -2.46 2.97 0.23
C VAL A 71 -3.16 3.72 1.35
N VAL A 72 -3.78 4.86 1.03
CA VAL A 72 -4.53 5.67 2.00
C VAL A 72 -5.68 4.88 2.62
N LEU A 73 -6.46 4.17 1.80
CA LEU A 73 -7.53 3.30 2.28
C LEU A 73 -7.00 2.23 3.24
N GLY A 74 -5.89 1.58 2.89
CA GLY A 74 -5.24 0.59 3.76
C GLY A 74 -4.81 1.17 5.11
N VAL A 75 -4.19 2.35 5.12
CA VAL A 75 -3.79 3.03 6.37
C VAL A 75 -5.02 3.38 7.21
N VAL A 76 -6.03 4.00 6.62
CA VAL A 76 -7.25 4.41 7.34
C VAL A 76 -7.97 3.20 7.93
N LEU A 77 -8.11 2.12 7.16
CA LEU A 77 -8.72 0.88 7.64
C LEU A 77 -7.90 0.24 8.77
N GLY A 78 -6.57 0.16 8.62
CA GLY A 78 -5.69 -0.40 9.64
C GLY A 78 -5.73 0.39 10.95
N ILE A 79 -5.67 1.72 10.89
CA ILE A 79 -5.82 2.59 12.07
C ILE A 79 -7.19 2.40 12.70
N THR A 80 -8.26 2.43 11.89
CA THR A 80 -9.63 2.25 12.37
C THR A 80 -9.81 0.93 13.08
N PHE A 81 -9.25 -0.16 12.54
CA PHE A 81 -9.30 -1.48 13.16
C PHE A 81 -8.61 -1.51 14.53
N ILE A 82 -7.39 -0.96 14.63
CA ILE A 82 -6.63 -0.90 15.90
C ILE A 82 -7.37 -0.07 16.94
N VAL A 83 -7.85 1.11 16.54
CA VAL A 83 -8.54 2.07 17.42
C VAL A 83 -9.88 1.50 17.88
N ALA A 84 -10.71 0.97 16.97
CA ALA A 84 -12.01 0.39 17.30
C ALA A 84 -11.86 -0.80 18.26
N GLY A 85 -10.85 -1.65 18.03
CA GLY A 85 -10.54 -2.76 18.94
C GLY A 85 -10.19 -2.27 20.35
N GLY A 86 -9.46 -1.16 20.48
CA GLY A 86 -9.14 -0.54 21.77
C GLY A 86 -10.37 0.00 22.51
N PHE A 87 -11.41 0.45 21.79
CA PHE A 87 -12.66 0.95 22.36
C PHE A 87 -13.73 -0.13 22.57
N GLY A 88 -13.43 -1.41 22.32
CA GLY A 88 -14.39 -2.50 22.49
C GLY A 88 -15.38 -2.67 21.35
N TYR A 89 -15.12 -2.07 20.18
CA TYR A 89 -15.91 -2.28 18.96
C TYR A 89 -15.24 -3.33 18.06
N LYS A 90 -16.05 -4.11 17.34
CA LYS A 90 -15.57 -5.01 16.28
C LYS A 90 -15.89 -4.40 14.92
N MET A 91 -14.91 -4.43 14.02
CA MET A 91 -15.10 -4.04 12.62
C MET A 91 -15.72 -5.24 11.89
N SER A 92 -17.00 -5.13 11.52
CA SER A 92 -17.65 -6.12 10.64
C SER A 92 -17.43 -5.72 9.19
N PHE A 93 -17.06 -6.70 8.38
CA PHE A 93 -16.93 -6.59 6.92
C PHE A 93 -18.08 -7.32 6.20
N GLU A 94 -19.21 -7.58 6.88
CA GLU A 94 -20.39 -8.21 6.26
C GLU A 94 -21.02 -7.37 5.14
N HIS A 95 -20.69 -6.08 5.09
CA HIS A 95 -21.07 -5.18 4.01
C HIS A 95 -19.83 -4.74 3.22
N ILE A 96 -20.03 -4.22 2.00
CA ILE A 96 -18.96 -3.68 1.13
C ILE A 96 -18.07 -2.66 1.85
N TYR A 97 -18.59 -2.00 2.89
CA TYR A 97 -17.86 -1.06 3.73
C TYR A 97 -17.83 -1.53 5.19
N PRO A 98 -16.73 -1.27 5.91
CA PRO A 98 -16.60 -1.68 7.30
C PRO A 98 -17.61 -0.95 8.19
N THR A 99 -18.34 -1.70 9.00
CA THR A 99 -19.27 -1.15 10.00
C THR A 99 -18.85 -1.56 11.41
N PHE A 100 -19.16 -0.70 12.39
CA PHE A 100 -18.84 -0.97 13.78
C PHE A 100 -20.00 -1.71 14.45
N ILE A 101 -19.71 -2.86 15.05
CA ILE A 101 -20.64 -3.60 15.90
C ILE A 101 -20.08 -3.56 17.33
N ALA A 102 -20.91 -3.16 18.29
CA ALA A 102 -20.55 -3.21 19.71
C ALA A 102 -20.29 -4.67 20.11
N LYS A 103 -19.19 -4.91 20.83
CA LYS A 103 -18.80 -6.26 21.28
C LYS A 103 -19.70 -6.77 22.40
#